data_AF-A0A1B3X2U5-F1
#
_entry.id   AF-A0A1B3X2U5-F1
#
_cell.length_a   1.000
_cell.length_b   1.000
_cell.length_c   1.000
_cell.angle_alpha   90.00
_cell.angle_beta   90.00
_cell.angle_gamma   90.00
#
_symmetry.space_group_name_H-M   'P 1'
#
loop_
_entity.id
_entity.type
_entity.pdbx_description
1 polymer ?
#
loop_
_entity_poly.entity_id
_entity_poly.type
_entity_poly.pdbx_seq_one_letter_code
_entity_poly.pdbx_strand_id
1 'polypeptide(L)'
;MDEYHPCKKPDPTAREAIGNVMRILRTQRKKPNKYNARKTTVCGHTFDSKREAEVYLELLAQKQAGEIVRIGFQPSYTLLEGFKDNMGKNQKPITYTADFFVTFADGHSEVIEVKGVRTRDYLLRKKLFLHMMRDTDIVFREVR
;
A
#
# COMPACT_ATOMS: atom_id res chain seq x y z
N MET A 1 2.55 50.98 40.74
CA MET A 1 2.13 49.87 39.86
C MET A 1 3.36 49.50 39.07
N ASP A 2 3.95 48.34 39.35
CA ASP A 2 5.16 47.91 38.66
C ASP A 2 4.81 47.48 37.24
N GLU A 3 5.40 48.18 36.27
CA GLU A 3 5.14 48.02 34.85
C GLU A 3 5.77 46.71 34.36
N TYR A 4 4.94 45.78 33.90
CA TYR A 4 5.38 44.45 33.44
C TYR A 4 6.30 44.58 32.22
N HIS A 5 7.56 44.20 32.39
CA HIS A 5 8.55 44.16 31.30
C HIS A 5 8.74 42.70 30.85
N PRO A 6 8.22 42.30 29.67
CA PRO A 6 8.33 40.92 29.21
C PRO A 6 9.79 40.53 28.96
N CYS A 7 10.23 39.44 29.58
CA CYS A 7 11.58 38.89 29.41
C CYS A 7 11.76 38.39 27.97
N LYS A 8 12.76 38.92 27.24
CA LYS A 8 13.05 38.58 25.84
C LYS A 8 13.75 37.23 25.64
N LYS A 9 14.00 36.46 26.71
CA LYS A 9 14.68 35.17 26.63
C LYS A 9 13.64 34.06 26.55
N PRO A 10 13.73 33.15 25.56
CA PRO A 10 12.81 32.02 25.49
C PRO A 10 13.00 31.14 26.72
N ASP A 11 11.94 31.00 27.53
CA ASP A 11 11.94 30.13 28.71
C ASP A 11 12.04 28.67 28.24
N PRO A 12 13.12 27.95 28.58
CA PRO A 12 13.31 26.56 28.17
C PRO A 12 12.18 25.65 28.70
N THR A 13 11.63 25.98 29.87
CA THR A 13 10.52 25.25 30.50
C THR A 13 9.23 25.40 29.70
N ALA A 14 8.95 26.62 29.23
CA ALA A 14 7.80 26.87 28.35
C ALA A 14 7.95 26.13 27.02
N ARG A 15 9.17 26.06 26.47
CA ARG A 15 9.46 25.35 25.22
C ARG A 15 9.28 23.84 25.34
N GLU A 16 9.72 23.25 26.45
CA GLU A 16 9.50 21.83 26.76
C GLU A 16 8.03 21.51 27.02
N ALA A 17 7.32 22.36 27.78
CA ALA A 17 5.89 22.22 28.02
C ALA A 17 5.10 22.28 26.70
N ILE A 18 5.39 23.25 25.83
CA ILE A 18 4.79 23.34 24.49
C ILE A 18 5.12 22.10 23.65
N GLY A 19 6.37 21.63 23.68
CA GLY A 19 6.78 20.41 22.98
C GLY A 19 6.03 19.16 23.44
N ASN A 20 5.84 19.01 24.76
CA ASN A 20 5.10 17.90 25.35
C ASN A 20 3.61 17.97 25.06
N VAL A 21 2.99 19.16 25.16
CA VAL A 21 1.59 19.38 24.76
C VAL A 21 1.38 19.07 23.28
N MET A 22 2.27 19.55 22.40
CA MET A 22 2.19 19.27 20.96
C MET A 22 2.39 17.78 20.65
N ARG A 23 3.22 17.07 21.42
CA ARG A 23 3.37 15.61 21.31
C ARG A 23 2.09 14.88 21.73
N ILE A 24 1.49 15.29 22.86
CA ILE A 24 0.23 14.73 23.37
C ILE A 24 -0.91 14.96 22.37
N LEU A 25 -1.04 16.17 21.82
CA LEU A 25 -2.04 16.51 20.80
C LEU A 25 -1.85 15.70 19.51
N ARG A 26 -0.62 15.46 19.06
CA ARG A 26 -0.33 14.60 17.89
C ARG A 26 -0.63 13.12 18.14
N THR A 27 -0.49 12.65 19.37
CA THR A 27 -0.86 11.27 19.75
C THR A 27 -2.36 11.06 19.90
N GLN A 28 -3.15 12.14 20.09
CA GLN A 28 -4.60 12.02 20.18
C GLN A 28 -5.23 11.83 18.79
N ARG A 29 -5.60 10.57 18.56
CA ARG A 29 -6.42 10.04 17.45
C ARG A 29 -5.82 10.22 16.06
N LYS A 30 -4.97 9.27 15.67
CA LYS A 30 -4.84 8.90 14.24
C LYS A 30 -6.25 8.67 13.71
N LYS A 31 -6.74 9.56 12.85
CA LYS A 31 -8.01 9.33 12.14
C LYS A 31 -7.96 7.93 11.53
N PRO A 32 -9.02 7.12 11.66
CA PRO A 32 -9.07 5.87 10.93
C PRO A 32 -8.87 6.19 9.45
N ASN A 33 -8.15 5.32 8.74
CA ASN A 33 -7.96 5.53 7.31
C ASN A 33 -9.32 5.63 6.61
N LYS A 34 -9.35 6.28 5.45
CA LYS A 34 -10.57 6.56 4.67
C LYS A 34 -11.45 5.31 4.45
N TYR A 35 -10.87 4.12 4.53
CA TYR A 35 -11.51 2.83 4.27
C TYR A 35 -11.67 1.94 5.52
N ASN A 36 -11.36 2.44 6.72
CA ASN A 36 -11.34 1.69 7.99
C ASN A 36 -10.52 0.37 7.95
N ALA A 37 -9.60 0.22 7.00
CA ALA A 37 -8.74 -0.94 6.89
C ALA A 37 -7.76 -1.01 8.06
N ARG A 38 -7.61 -2.20 8.64
CA ARG A 38 -6.68 -2.46 9.74
C ARG A 38 -5.46 -3.17 9.17
N LYS A 39 -4.27 -2.58 9.35
CA LYS A 39 -3.02 -3.26 9.07
C LYS A 39 -2.95 -4.51 9.94
N THR A 40 -2.58 -5.63 9.33
CA THR A 40 -2.61 -6.94 10.00
C THR A 40 -1.29 -7.64 9.73
N THR A 41 -0.65 -8.15 10.77
CA THR A 41 0.61 -8.88 10.65
C THR A 41 0.35 -10.37 10.86
N VAL A 42 0.71 -11.20 9.88
CA VAL A 42 0.52 -12.66 9.90
C VAL A 42 1.79 -13.32 9.37
N CYS A 43 2.28 -14.33 10.11
CA CYS A 43 3.50 -15.09 9.75
C CYS A 43 4.70 -14.19 9.36
N GLY A 44 4.89 -13.06 10.05
CA GLY A 44 5.98 -12.11 9.79
C GLY A 44 5.74 -11.09 8.67
N HIS A 45 4.63 -11.19 7.92
CA HIS A 45 4.26 -10.24 6.87
C HIS A 45 3.21 -9.25 7.36
N THR A 46 3.39 -7.96 7.06
CA THR A 46 2.42 -6.92 7.39
C THR A 46 1.64 -6.50 6.15
N PHE A 47 0.32 -6.62 6.22
CA PHE A 47 -0.62 -6.28 5.16
C PHE A 47 -1.33 -4.96 5.46
N ASP A 48 -1.78 -4.27 4.41
CA ASP A 48 -2.49 -3.00 4.54
C ASP A 48 -3.97 -3.19 4.94
N SER A 49 -4.50 -4.39 4.73
CA SER A 49 -5.84 -4.77 5.16
C SER A 49 -5.91 -6.16 5.81
N LYS A 50 -6.97 -6.38 6.60
CA LYS A 50 -7.31 -7.71 7.16
C LYS A 50 -7.60 -8.72 6.05
N ARG A 51 -8.23 -8.27 4.96
CA ARG A 51 -8.63 -9.13 3.84
C ARG A 51 -7.41 -9.67 3.09
N GLU A 52 -6.39 -8.84 2.85
CA GLU A 52 -5.10 -9.30 2.30
C GLU A 52 -4.45 -10.38 3.16
N ALA A 53 -4.48 -10.21 4.49
CA ALA A 53 -3.93 -11.19 5.42
C ALA A 53 -4.71 -12.52 5.40
N GLU A 54 -6.04 -12.47 5.26
CA GLU A 54 -6.88 -13.67 5.10
C GLU A 54 -6.56 -14.41 3.80
N VAL A 55 -6.48 -13.69 2.67
CA VAL A 55 -6.10 -14.28 1.37
C VAL A 55 -4.71 -14.90 1.45
N TYR A 56 -3.76 -14.25 2.13
CA TYR A 56 -2.44 -14.82 2.33
C TYR A 56 -2.47 -16.15 3.10
N LEU A 57 -3.31 -16.27 4.14
CA LEU A 57 -3.48 -17.53 4.88
C LEU A 57 -4.07 -18.64 4.00
N GLU A 58 -5.03 -18.32 3.14
CA GLU A 58 -5.59 -19.26 2.16
C GLU A 58 -4.50 -19.76 1.18
N LEU A 59 -3.70 -18.84 0.63
CA LEU A 59 -2.57 -19.18 -0.25
C LEU A 59 -1.51 -20.02 0.48
N LEU A 60 -1.25 -19.73 1.76
CA LEU A 60 -0.31 -20.50 2.57
C LEU A 60 -0.81 -21.93 2.82
N ALA A 61 -2.11 -22.10 3.06
CA ALA A 61 -2.72 -23.43 3.21
C ALA A 61 -2.61 -24.25 1.90
N GLN A 62 -2.91 -23.65 0.75
CA GLN A 62 -2.73 -24.29 -0.57
C GLN A 62 -1.26 -24.64 -0.84
N LYS A 63 -0.33 -23.78 -0.43
CA LYS A 63 1.11 -24.06 -0.49
C LYS A 63 1.50 -25.26 0.38
N GLN A 64 0.96 -25.38 1.59
CA GLN A 64 1.19 -26.54 2.45
C GLN A 64 0.60 -27.83 1.89
N ALA A 65 -0.52 -27.73 1.16
CA ALA A 65 -1.13 -28.85 0.43
C ALA A 65 -0.36 -29.27 -0.83
N GLY A 66 0.65 -28.50 -1.25
CA GLY A 66 1.46 -28.77 -2.44
C GLY A 66 0.87 -28.25 -3.74
N GLU A 67 -0.24 -27.49 -3.70
CA GLU A 67 -0.87 -26.90 -4.89
C GLU A 67 -0.12 -25.67 -5.39
N ILE A 68 0.48 -24.90 -4.47
CA ILE A 68 1.27 -23.71 -4.77
C ILE A 68 2.75 -23.98 -4.54
N VAL A 69 3.57 -23.66 -5.54
CA VAL A 69 5.03 -23.73 -5.46
C VAL A 69 5.59 -22.45 -4.84
N ARG A 70 5.13 -21.29 -5.33
CA ARG A 70 5.69 -19.99 -4.96
C ARG A 70 4.61 -18.95 -4.72
N ILE A 71 4.82 -18.13 -3.68
CA ILE A 71 4.05 -16.92 -3.40
C ILE A 71 5.07 -15.76 -3.41
N GLY A 72 4.87 -14.79 -4.28
CA GLY A 72 5.56 -13.52 -4.32
C GLY A 72 4.63 -12.41 -3.82
N PHE A 73 5.19 -11.42 -3.13
CA PHE A 73 4.45 -10.29 -2.58
C PHE A 73 4.71 -9.04 -3.41
N GLN A 74 3.67 -8.23 -3.58
CA GLN A 74 3.77 -6.88 -4.15
C GLN A 74 4.55 -6.79 -5.47
N PRO A 75 4.32 -7.70 -6.45
CA PRO A 75 4.95 -7.58 -7.76
C PRO A 75 4.56 -6.25 -8.41
N SER A 76 5.55 -5.54 -8.95
CA SER A 76 5.35 -4.25 -9.60
C SER A 76 5.60 -4.36 -11.10
N TYR A 77 4.65 -3.86 -11.88
CA TYR A 77 4.66 -3.87 -13.34
C TYR A 77 4.62 -2.45 -13.87
N THR A 78 5.55 -2.08 -14.75
CA THR A 78 5.51 -0.78 -15.43
C THR A 78 4.55 -0.86 -16.62
N LEU A 79 3.42 -0.16 -16.52
CA LEU A 79 2.39 -0.10 -17.56
C LEU A 79 2.72 0.91 -18.66
N LEU A 80 3.38 2.00 -18.26
CA LEU A 80 3.89 3.03 -19.16
C LEU A 80 5.20 3.54 -18.56
N GLU A 81 6.27 3.45 -19.34
CA GLU A 81 7.58 3.96 -18.94
C GLU A 81 7.56 5.47 -18.72
N GLY A 82 8.50 5.96 -17.92
CA GLY A 82 8.71 7.40 -17.77
C GLY A 82 9.18 8.01 -19.10
N PHE A 83 8.66 9.17 -19.46
CA PHE A 83 9.01 9.84 -20.71
C PHE A 83 9.08 11.36 -20.53
N LYS A 84 9.65 12.08 -21.51
CA LYS A 84 9.55 13.54 -21.58
C LYS A 84 8.42 13.91 -22.53
N ASP A 85 7.56 14.83 -22.10
CA ASP A 85 6.53 15.36 -22.98
C ASP A 85 7.13 16.34 -24.02
N ASN A 86 6.26 16.83 -24.90
CA ASN A 86 6.60 17.78 -25.96
C ASN A 86 7.02 19.17 -25.44
N MET A 87 6.90 19.44 -24.13
CA MET A 87 7.40 20.64 -23.46
C MET A 87 8.71 20.37 -22.71
N GLY A 88 9.28 19.16 -22.84
CA GLY A 88 10.52 18.75 -22.19
C GLY A 88 10.36 18.38 -20.71
N LYS A 89 9.13 18.29 -20.19
CA LYS A 89 8.86 17.94 -18.79
C LYS A 89 8.81 16.43 -18.60
N ASN A 90 9.47 15.97 -17.54
CA ASN A 90 9.48 14.56 -17.17
C ASN A 90 8.10 14.11 -16.65
N GLN A 91 7.55 13.08 -17.28
CA GLN A 91 6.37 12.34 -16.85
C GLN A 91 6.82 11.06 -16.14
N LYS A 92 6.25 10.80 -14.96
CA LYS A 92 6.59 9.62 -14.16
C LYS A 92 5.99 8.36 -14.79
N PRO A 93 6.64 7.20 -14.62
CA PRO A 93 6.07 5.93 -15.05
C PRO A 93 4.74 5.66 -14.33
N ILE A 94 3.85 4.96 -15.02
CA ILE A 94 2.63 4.42 -14.43
C ILE A 94 2.90 2.95 -14.10
N THR A 95 2.75 2.58 -12.83
CA THR A 95 2.94 1.20 -12.38
C THR A 95 1.64 0.59 -11.85
N TYR A 96 1.52 -0.72 -12.02
CA TYR A 96 0.54 -1.57 -11.37
C TYR A 96 1.26 -2.45 -10.34
N THR A 97 0.86 -2.37 -9.08
CA THR A 97 1.41 -3.22 -8.01
C THR A 97 0.27 -4.08 -7.49
N ALA A 98 0.33 -5.38 -7.77
CA ALA A 98 -0.66 -6.34 -7.27
C ALA A 98 -0.30 -6.76 -5.84
N ASP A 99 -1.18 -7.46 -5.14
CA ASP A 99 -0.87 -7.94 -3.78
C ASP A 99 0.01 -9.20 -3.82
N PHE A 100 -0.29 -10.13 -4.73
CA PHE A 100 0.43 -11.40 -4.84
C PHE A 100 0.72 -11.80 -6.29
N PHE A 101 1.83 -12.52 -6.48
CA PHE A 101 2.11 -13.34 -7.65
C PHE A 101 2.25 -14.79 -7.19
N VAL A 102 1.50 -15.71 -7.79
CA VAL A 102 1.45 -17.10 -7.34
C VAL A 102 1.76 -18.02 -8.51
N THR A 103 2.62 -19.01 -8.27
CA THR A 103 2.91 -20.08 -9.24
C THR A 103 2.40 -21.40 -8.68
N PHE A 104 1.56 -22.07 -9.44
CA PHE A 104 0.92 -23.33 -9.09
C PHE A 104 1.73 -24.54 -9.58
N ALA A 105 1.48 -25.70 -8.98
CA ALA A 105 2.19 -26.94 -9.26
C ALA A 105 1.92 -27.53 -10.66
N ASP A 106 0.77 -27.20 -11.25
CA ASP A 106 0.41 -27.54 -12.63
C ASP A 106 1.06 -26.63 -13.69
N GLY A 107 1.85 -25.64 -13.25
CA GLY A 107 2.65 -24.75 -14.09
C GLY A 107 2.03 -23.40 -14.41
N HIS A 108 0.74 -23.17 -14.11
CA HIS A 108 0.14 -21.86 -14.35
C HIS A 108 0.54 -20.84 -13.27
N SER A 109 0.40 -19.55 -13.59
CA SER A 109 0.67 -18.47 -12.65
C SER A 109 -0.46 -17.45 -12.60
N GLU A 110 -0.68 -16.90 -11.42
CA GLU A 110 -1.69 -15.88 -11.17
C GLU A 110 -1.09 -14.59 -10.61
N VAL A 111 -1.62 -13.46 -11.06
CA VAL A 111 -1.50 -12.16 -10.38
C VAL A 111 -2.80 -11.91 -9.64
N ILE A 112 -2.72 -11.78 -8.31
CA ILE A 112 -3.87 -11.64 -7.44
C ILE A 112 -3.92 -10.22 -6.86
N GLU A 113 -5.06 -9.56 -7.01
CA GLU A 113 -5.39 -8.29 -6.35
C GLU A 113 -6.55 -8.48 -5.37
N VAL A 114 -6.36 -8.05 -4.14
CA VAL A 114 -7.38 -7.98 -3.09
C VAL A 114 -8.01 -6.59 -3.08
N LYS A 115 -9.27 -6.49 -3.53
CA LYS A 115 -9.97 -5.21 -3.71
C LYS A 115 -11.34 -5.13 -3.08
N GLY A 116 -11.43 -4.34 -2.01
CA GLY A 116 -12.71 -3.86 -1.47
C GLY A 116 -13.32 -2.74 -2.31
N VAL A 117 -12.64 -1.58 -2.41
CA VAL A 117 -13.14 -0.40 -3.12
C VAL A 117 -12.42 -0.20 -4.45
N ARG A 118 -13.20 -0.14 -5.55
CA ARG A 118 -12.68 0.15 -6.90
C ARG A 118 -12.71 1.65 -7.16
N THR A 119 -11.55 2.29 -7.13
CA THR A 119 -11.41 3.70 -7.52
C THR A 119 -11.30 3.82 -9.04
N ARG A 120 -11.58 5.01 -9.60
CA ARG A 120 -11.40 5.26 -11.04
C ARG A 120 -9.98 5.00 -11.52
N ASP A 121 -9.00 5.41 -10.72
CA ASP A 121 -7.58 5.19 -10.97
C ASP A 121 -7.21 3.70 -10.96
N TYR A 122 -7.74 2.94 -9.99
CA TYR A 122 -7.59 1.48 -9.98
C TYR A 122 -8.15 0.83 -11.25
N LEU A 123 -9.37 1.19 -11.65
CA LEU A 123 -10.01 0.62 -12.84
C LEU A 123 -9.21 0.92 -14.12
N LEU A 124 -8.65 2.12 -14.24
CA LEU A 124 -7.81 2.50 -15.37
C LEU A 124 -6.51 1.67 -15.39
N ARG A 125 -5.77 1.62 -14.27
CA ARG A 125 -4.53 0.87 -14.18
C ARG A 125 -4.74 -0.64 -14.36
N LYS A 126 -5.83 -1.20 -13.82
CA LYS A 126 -6.24 -2.57 -14.07
C LYS A 126 -6.49 -2.82 -15.56
N LYS A 127 -7.22 -1.93 -16.25
CA LYS A 127 -7.49 -2.08 -17.69
C LYS A 127 -6.18 -2.09 -18.51
N LEU A 128 -5.24 -1.20 -18.20
CA LEU A 128 -3.92 -1.17 -18.82
C LEU A 128 -3.11 -2.43 -18.51
N PHE A 129 -3.14 -2.89 -17.27
CA PHE A 129 -2.48 -4.13 -16.84
C PHE A 129 -3.02 -5.35 -17.61
N LEU A 130 -4.34 -5.52 -17.67
CA LEU A 130 -4.97 -6.60 -18.41
C LEU A 130 -4.60 -6.56 -19.91
N HIS A 131 -4.51 -5.36 -20.49
CA HIS A 131 -4.06 -5.22 -21.87
C HIS A 131 -2.59 -5.60 -22.05
N MET A 132 -1.71 -5.23 -21.11
CA MET A 132 -0.29 -5.60 -21.13
C MET A 132 -0.08 -7.12 -21.02
N MET A 133 -0.89 -7.80 -20.19
CA MET A 133 -0.77 -9.24 -19.92
C MET A 133 -1.57 -10.13 -20.88
N ARG A 134 -2.31 -9.56 -21.84
CA ARG A 134 -3.29 -10.29 -22.66
C ARG A 134 -2.72 -11.46 -23.49
N ASP A 135 -1.43 -11.38 -23.82
CA ASP A 135 -0.71 -12.36 -24.65
C ASP A 135 0.23 -13.24 -23.78
N THR A 136 0.06 -13.22 -22.45
CA THR A 136 0.85 -14.00 -21.49
C THR A 136 0.01 -15.14 -20.90
N ASP A 137 0.68 -16.20 -20.43
CA ASP A 137 0.03 -17.32 -19.73
C ASP A 137 -0.25 -17.03 -18.23
N ILE A 138 -0.28 -15.75 -17.84
CA ILE A 138 -0.50 -15.32 -16.46
C ILE A 138 -1.94 -14.85 -16.30
N VAL A 139 -2.68 -15.51 -15.41
CA VAL A 139 -4.08 -15.20 -15.14
C VAL A 139 -4.18 -14.08 -14.12
N PHE A 140 -5.08 -13.12 -14.34
CA PHE A 140 -5.39 -12.09 -13.35
C PHE A 140 -6.62 -12.46 -12.53
N ARG A 141 -6.48 -12.51 -11.20
CA ARG A 141 -7.57 -12.81 -10.27
C ARG A 141 -7.81 -11.66 -9.30
N GLU A 142 -9.02 -11.08 -9.34
CA GLU A 142 -9.43 -10.06 -8.38
C GLU A 142 -10.29 -10.70 -7.27
N VAL A 143 -9.82 -10.62 -6.03
CA VAL A 143 -10.52 -11.09 -4.84
C VAL A 143 -11.21 -9.91 -4.17
N ARG A 144 -12.48 -10.07 -3.76
CA ARG A 144 -13.22 -9.06 -2.99
C ARG A 144 -13.04 -9.25 -1.50
#